data_AF-A0A847SRA4-F1
#
_entry.id   AF-A0A847SRA4-F1
#
_cell.length_a   1.000
_cell.length_b   1.000
_cell.length_c   1.000
_cell.angle_alpha   90.00
_cell.angle_beta   90.00
_cell.angle_gamma   90.00
#
_symmetry.space_group_name_H-M   'P 1'
#
loop_
_entity.id
_entity.type
_entity.pdbx_description
1 polymer ?
#
loop_
_entity_poly.entity_id
_entity_poly.type
_entity_poly.pdbx_seq_one_letter_code
_entity_poly.pdbx_strand_id
1 'polypeptide(L)'
;MKNRIFYIVLLLFLGLAAHTNAQADKWTGTWRMEYKPWPGRPPLVIELQVGLPGQQTLYPALLKLDYGNTFHGVYELLLATKSATQLGIGRFKYPVSETPFRLGSWMLYLNGTFNYGKPTNGPAYMQLSRMWIKDFGLFMKGLDDDDEIYTSTKVTLRGLLYQDSIRLKKINAQPWTGPHTNRIIHPEEDSIYFGIYDQVITSDSVVQLSIKDDDQLDKDTVTLVHNGRVLLHRMEMNDQTREQRILLDTGMNILTFFADNYGGLPPNTGNMRITTEGKTHVFDFAHRANWYATYLVAQFYRKPAAPTAPIKAPPPTTTRKNESLTSFTVHQADIILELWDAQQEDGDSISLRLNDNWIATGLPVKKAVQQIKISLQPGENTLLFMADNLGSIPPNTAALRIRFGTQAKTLELKTDFQRNNLVKIIYDPPAQP
;
A
#
# COMPACT_ATOMS: atom_id res chain seq x y z
N MET A 1 11.53 49.71 52.53
CA MET A 1 11.17 48.30 52.82
C MET A 1 9.85 47.99 52.10
N LYS A 2 9.84 46.95 51.24
CA LYS A 2 8.72 46.02 50.92
C LYS A 2 7.31 46.63 50.70
N ASN A 3 6.68 46.55 49.52
CA ASN A 3 6.30 45.32 48.81
C ASN A 3 5.98 45.63 47.33
N ARG A 4 6.51 44.80 46.42
CA ARG A 4 6.07 44.71 45.01
C ARG A 4 4.97 43.66 44.92
N ILE A 5 3.81 44.00 44.38
CA ILE A 5 2.76 43.04 43.99
C ILE A 5 2.83 42.90 42.47
N PHE A 6 3.31 41.74 42.02
CA PHE A 6 3.29 41.31 40.62
C PHE A 6 1.92 40.66 40.36
N TYR A 7 1.13 41.21 39.43
CA TYR A 7 0.00 40.49 38.86
C TYR A 7 0.50 39.68 37.66
N ILE A 8 0.60 38.37 37.82
CA ILE A 8 0.78 37.43 36.71
C ILE A 8 -0.62 37.07 36.21
N VAL A 9 -0.99 37.60 35.04
CA VAL A 9 -2.17 37.13 34.30
C VAL A 9 -1.75 35.86 33.56
N LEU A 10 -2.16 34.71 34.09
CA LEU A 10 -2.00 33.41 33.44
C LEU A 10 -3.09 33.28 32.37
N LEU A 11 -2.77 33.68 31.14
CA LEU A 11 -3.59 33.38 29.96
C LEU A 11 -3.43 31.90 29.63
N LEU A 12 -4.38 31.09 30.10
CA LEU A 12 -4.57 29.70 29.70
C LEU A 12 -4.98 29.68 28.22
N PHE A 13 -4.00 29.50 27.33
CA PHE A 13 -4.25 29.08 25.95
C PHE A 13 -4.79 27.64 25.99
N LEU A 14 -6.11 27.50 26.10
CA LEU A 14 -6.81 26.30 25.66
C LEU A 14 -6.65 26.24 24.13
N GLY A 15 -5.56 25.63 23.70
CA GLY A 15 -5.41 25.18 22.32
C GLY A 15 -6.54 24.20 22.05
N LEU A 16 -7.58 24.68 21.37
CA LEU A 16 -8.49 23.84 20.60
C LEU A 16 -7.61 23.17 19.53
N ALA A 17 -7.02 22.04 19.88
CA ALA A 17 -6.54 21.08 18.91
C ALA A 17 -7.75 20.77 18.03
N ALA A 18 -7.74 21.30 16.81
CA ALA A 18 -8.61 20.81 15.76
C ALA A 18 -8.25 19.34 15.60
N HIS A 19 -9.03 18.47 16.26
CA HIS A 19 -9.05 17.06 15.98
C HIS A 19 -9.55 16.93 14.55
N THR A 20 -8.63 16.97 13.60
CA THR A 20 -8.85 16.29 12.32
C THR A 20 -9.15 14.85 12.71
N ASN A 21 -10.42 14.45 12.65
CA ASN A 21 -10.80 13.06 12.74
C ASN A 21 -10.12 12.35 11.57
N ALA A 22 -8.88 11.91 11.79
CA ALA A 22 -8.26 10.91 10.94
C ALA A 22 -9.23 9.74 10.97
N GLN A 23 -9.86 9.46 9.83
CA GLN A 23 -10.77 8.34 9.71
C GLN A 23 -10.01 7.10 10.20
N ALA A 24 -10.53 6.46 11.25
CA ALA A 24 -9.88 5.29 11.83
C ALA A 24 -9.59 4.27 10.73
N ASP A 25 -8.34 3.79 10.68
CA ASP A 25 -7.92 2.81 9.70
C ASP A 25 -8.88 1.60 9.76
N LYS A 26 -9.38 1.21 8.58
CA LYS A 26 -10.45 0.20 8.50
C LYS A 26 -9.98 -1.18 8.92
N TRP A 27 -8.69 -1.48 8.82
CA TRP A 27 -8.08 -2.77 9.12
C TRP A 27 -7.66 -2.86 10.58
N THR A 28 -7.14 -1.76 11.13
CA THR A 28 -6.75 -1.66 12.54
C THR A 28 -7.90 -2.05 13.47
N GLY A 29 -7.58 -2.86 14.49
CA GLY A 29 -8.57 -3.37 15.44
C GLY A 29 -8.46 -4.85 15.74
N THR A 30 -9.42 -5.34 16.51
CA THR A 30 -9.58 -6.78 16.78
C THR A 30 -10.65 -7.39 15.89
N TRP A 31 -10.32 -8.54 15.29
CA TRP A 31 -11.19 -9.31 14.41
C TRP A 31 -11.33 -10.72 14.94
N ARG A 32 -12.53 -11.28 14.91
CA ARG A 32 -12.79 -12.56 15.57
C ARG A 32 -13.77 -13.45 14.82
N MET A 33 -13.53 -14.76 14.88
CA MET A 33 -14.44 -15.81 14.45
C MET A 33 -14.52 -16.88 15.53
N GLU A 34 -15.69 -17.51 15.64
CA GLU A 34 -15.87 -18.77 16.35
C GLU A 34 -16.23 -19.87 15.35
N TYR A 35 -15.56 -21.00 15.46
CA TYR A 35 -15.79 -22.19 14.67
C TYR A 35 -16.18 -23.34 15.59
N LYS A 36 -17.37 -23.92 15.39
CA LYS A 36 -17.89 -24.98 16.25
C LYS A 36 -18.10 -26.26 15.43
N PRO A 37 -17.06 -27.12 15.32
CA PRO A 37 -17.14 -28.31 14.48
C PRO A 37 -18.05 -29.40 15.08
N TRP A 38 -18.17 -29.46 16.40
CA TRP A 38 -18.89 -30.53 17.11
C TRP A 38 -19.89 -29.97 18.11
N PRO A 39 -21.14 -30.48 18.14
CA PRO A 39 -22.09 -30.18 19.21
C PRO A 39 -21.52 -30.53 20.59
N GLY A 40 -21.77 -29.70 21.60
CA GLY A 40 -21.32 -29.93 22.99
C GLY A 40 -19.83 -29.66 23.27
N ARG A 41 -18.98 -29.46 22.26
CA ARG A 41 -17.58 -29.05 22.46
C ARG A 41 -17.43 -27.52 22.50
N PRO A 42 -16.37 -26.99 23.15
CA PRO A 42 -16.02 -25.58 23.06
C PRO A 42 -15.80 -25.18 21.59
N PRO A 43 -16.15 -23.95 21.18
CA PRO A 43 -15.77 -23.47 19.86
C PRO A 43 -14.25 -23.27 19.81
N LEU A 44 -13.67 -23.47 18.63
CA LEU A 44 -12.38 -22.90 18.31
C LEU A 44 -12.55 -21.42 18.00
N VAL A 45 -11.76 -20.58 18.66
CA VAL A 45 -11.75 -19.13 18.46
C VAL A 45 -10.53 -18.73 17.65
N ILE A 46 -10.75 -17.98 16.58
CA ILE A 46 -9.70 -17.28 15.84
C ILE A 46 -9.82 -15.80 16.16
N GLU A 47 -8.77 -15.21 16.71
CA GLU A 47 -8.67 -13.76 16.94
C GLU A 47 -7.46 -13.21 16.20
N LEU A 48 -7.65 -12.13 15.45
CA LEU A 48 -6.58 -11.38 14.80
C LEU A 48 -6.61 -9.96 15.32
N GLN A 49 -5.52 -9.54 15.97
CA GLN A 49 -5.34 -8.17 16.44
C GLN A 49 -4.39 -7.46 15.47
N VAL A 50 -4.84 -6.36 14.88
CA VAL A 50 -4.11 -5.59 13.87
C VAL A 50 -3.68 -4.25 14.48
N GLY A 51 -2.37 -3.99 14.45
CA GLY A 51 -1.77 -2.74 14.90
C GLY A 51 -1.90 -1.61 13.89
N LEU A 52 -1.32 -0.46 14.22
CA LEU A 52 -1.24 0.67 13.28
C LEU A 52 -0.28 0.34 12.12
N PRO A 53 -0.56 0.79 10.90
CA PRO A 53 0.31 0.53 9.77
C PRO A 53 1.62 1.32 9.85
N GLY A 54 2.75 0.63 9.68
CA GLY A 54 4.02 1.23 9.30
C GLY A 54 4.00 1.61 7.82
N GLN A 55 4.55 2.80 7.50
CA GLN A 55 4.63 3.34 6.13
C GLN A 55 3.30 3.24 5.36
N GLN A 56 2.17 3.35 6.08
CA GLN A 56 0.78 3.27 5.57
C GLN A 56 0.40 1.99 4.79
N THR A 57 1.26 0.97 4.77
CA THR A 57 1.09 -0.20 3.89
C THR A 57 1.37 -1.53 4.57
N LEU A 58 2.07 -1.52 5.71
CA LEU A 58 2.51 -2.71 6.42
C LEU A 58 1.91 -2.74 7.81
N TYR A 59 1.13 -3.77 8.14
CA TYR A 59 0.41 -3.87 9.40
C TYR A 59 1.00 -5.00 10.25
N PRO A 60 1.56 -4.69 11.45
CA PRO A 60 1.90 -5.72 12.41
C PRO A 60 0.63 -6.34 12.97
N ALA A 61 0.60 -7.66 13.09
CA ALA A 61 -0.56 -8.35 13.61
C ALA A 61 -0.20 -9.51 14.55
N LEU A 62 -1.15 -9.85 15.41
CA LEU A 62 -1.10 -10.97 16.32
C LEU A 62 -2.31 -11.88 16.07
N LEU A 63 -2.04 -13.11 15.63
CA LEU A 63 -3.04 -14.16 15.44
C LEU A 63 -3.08 -15.06 16.67
N LYS A 64 -4.26 -15.30 17.21
CA LYS A 64 -4.51 -16.26 18.29
C LYS A 64 -5.47 -17.34 17.81
N LEU A 65 -5.10 -18.58 18.08
CA LEU A 65 -5.93 -19.77 17.88
C LEU A 65 -6.15 -20.41 19.24
N ASP A 66 -7.40 -20.43 19.71
CA ASP A 66 -7.76 -20.96 21.02
C ASP A 66 -8.83 -22.03 20.86
N TYR A 67 -8.53 -23.26 21.29
CA TYR A 67 -9.46 -24.39 21.22
C TYR A 67 -9.88 -24.90 22.59
N GLY A 68 -10.43 -24.01 23.43
CA GLY A 68 -10.77 -24.37 24.81
C GLY A 68 -9.54 -24.95 25.51
N ASN A 69 -9.68 -26.04 26.25
CA ASN A 69 -8.56 -26.63 26.99
C ASN A 69 -7.65 -27.54 26.14
N THR A 70 -7.77 -27.55 24.80
CA THR A 70 -7.07 -28.55 23.95
C THR A 70 -5.88 -28.00 23.18
N PHE A 71 -5.90 -26.71 22.82
CA PHE A 71 -4.82 -26.08 22.08
C PHE A 71 -4.87 -24.55 22.23
N HIS A 72 -3.71 -23.94 22.42
CA HIS A 72 -3.52 -22.49 22.39
C HIS A 72 -2.29 -22.15 21.55
N GLY A 73 -2.46 -21.30 20.55
CA GLY A 73 -1.40 -20.81 19.68
C GLY A 73 -1.47 -19.30 19.54
N VAL A 74 -0.31 -18.63 19.64
CA VAL A 74 -0.16 -17.18 19.45
C VAL A 74 0.95 -16.95 18.44
N TYR A 75 0.66 -16.21 17.39
CA TYR A 75 1.56 -16.01 16.26
C TYR A 75 1.65 -14.54 15.89
N GLU A 76 2.88 -14.07 15.69
CA GLU A 76 3.13 -12.78 15.06
C GLU A 76 3.20 -12.95 13.55
N LEU A 77 2.64 -11.98 12.84
CA LEU A 77 2.67 -11.96 11.39
C LEU A 77 2.57 -10.54 10.87
N LEU A 78 3.03 -10.38 9.64
CA LEU A 78 2.90 -9.15 8.87
C LEU A 78 1.73 -9.25 7.90
N LEU A 79 0.93 -8.20 7.80
CA LEU A 79 -0.03 -8.02 6.72
C LEU A 79 0.43 -6.86 5.82
N ALA A 80 0.19 -6.96 4.53
CA ALA A 80 0.58 -5.92 3.57
C ALA A 80 -0.59 -5.49 2.70
N THR A 81 -0.73 -4.18 2.46
CA THR A 81 -1.75 -3.64 1.56
C THR A 81 -1.52 -4.13 0.13
N LYS A 82 -2.49 -4.88 -0.38
CA LYS A 82 -2.51 -5.30 -1.79
C LYS A 82 -3.41 -4.39 -2.63
N SER A 83 -4.53 -3.98 -2.06
CA SER A 83 -5.48 -3.06 -2.70
C SER A 83 -6.35 -2.36 -1.65
N ALA A 84 -7.25 -1.48 -2.10
CA ALA A 84 -8.22 -0.86 -1.22
C ALA A 84 -9.13 -1.88 -0.50
N THR A 85 -9.25 -3.12 -0.94
CA THR A 85 -10.13 -4.13 -0.32
C THR A 85 -9.40 -5.39 0.12
N GLN A 86 -8.07 -5.45 -0.02
CA GLN A 86 -7.31 -6.66 0.26
C GLN A 86 -6.03 -6.36 1.04
N LEU A 87 -5.81 -7.15 2.10
CA LEU A 87 -4.51 -7.31 2.73
C LEU A 87 -3.94 -8.68 2.37
N GLY A 88 -2.67 -8.76 1.96
CA GLY A 88 -1.97 -10.03 1.90
C GLY A 88 -1.50 -10.46 3.29
N ILE A 89 -1.41 -11.77 3.47
CA ILE A 89 -1.00 -12.40 4.72
C ILE A 89 0.43 -12.89 4.55
N GLY A 90 1.36 -12.36 5.34
CA GLY A 90 2.78 -12.71 5.25
C GLY A 90 2.97 -14.20 5.48
N ARG A 91 3.89 -14.83 4.74
CA ARG A 91 4.17 -16.27 4.80
C ARG A 91 4.42 -16.75 6.23
N PHE A 92 5.32 -16.03 6.89
CA PHE A 92 5.82 -16.37 8.21
C PHE A 92 4.82 -15.95 9.26
N LYS A 93 4.43 -16.92 10.09
CA LYS A 93 3.66 -16.72 11.32
C LYS A 93 4.56 -17.20 12.44
N TYR A 94 5.28 -16.27 13.05
CA TYR A 94 6.26 -16.57 14.08
C TYR A 94 5.53 -17.04 15.36
N PRO A 95 5.75 -18.28 15.83
CA PRO A 95 5.06 -18.78 17.00
C PRO A 95 5.64 -18.15 18.27
N VAL A 96 4.87 -17.27 18.90
CA VAL A 96 5.20 -16.72 20.23
C VAL A 96 4.99 -17.78 21.30
N SER A 97 3.92 -18.56 21.17
CA SER A 97 3.64 -19.71 22.02
C SER A 97 2.74 -20.70 21.28
N GLU A 98 3.01 -21.99 21.43
CA GLU A 98 2.17 -23.08 20.94
C GLU A 98 2.12 -24.15 22.03
N THR A 99 0.92 -24.52 22.46
CA THR A 99 0.71 -25.54 23.49
C THR A 99 -0.56 -26.35 23.16
N PRO A 100 -0.56 -27.67 23.37
CA PRO A 100 0.55 -28.52 23.83
C PRO A 100 1.49 -29.00 22.71
N PHE A 101 1.14 -28.80 21.44
CA PHE A 101 1.93 -29.21 20.27
C PHE A 101 2.12 -28.04 19.30
N ARG A 102 2.90 -28.25 18.23
CA ARG A 102 3.13 -27.23 17.18
C ARG A 102 2.25 -27.48 15.95
N LEU A 103 1.74 -26.41 15.33
CA LEU A 103 1.06 -26.49 14.03
C LEU A 103 2.03 -26.46 12.85
N GLY A 104 3.20 -25.83 13.04
CA GLY A 104 4.29 -25.85 12.08
C GLY A 104 3.85 -25.45 10.67
N SER A 105 4.13 -26.31 9.70
CA SER A 105 3.89 -26.01 8.28
C SER A 105 2.42 -25.87 7.88
N TRP A 106 1.46 -26.35 8.69
CA TRP A 106 0.04 -26.14 8.40
C TRP A 106 -0.37 -24.66 8.45
N MET A 107 0.42 -23.81 9.11
CA MET A 107 0.20 -22.36 9.12
C MET A 107 0.34 -21.73 7.72
N LEU A 108 0.99 -22.41 6.76
CA LEU A 108 1.05 -21.97 5.36
C LEU A 108 -0.32 -21.99 4.68
N TYR A 109 -1.30 -22.77 5.17
CA TYR A 109 -2.65 -22.78 4.60
C TYR A 109 -3.42 -21.47 4.83
N LEU A 110 -2.92 -20.56 5.68
CA LEU A 110 -3.45 -19.21 5.83
C LEU A 110 -2.85 -18.20 4.84
N ASN A 111 -1.92 -18.60 3.97
CA ASN A 111 -1.34 -17.71 2.96
C ASN A 111 -2.39 -17.34 1.90
N GLY A 112 -2.26 -16.14 1.34
CA GLY A 112 -3.24 -15.52 0.48
C GLY A 112 -3.68 -14.16 1.03
N THR A 113 -4.96 -13.79 0.85
CA THR A 113 -5.44 -12.46 1.21
C THR A 113 -6.61 -12.49 2.19
N PHE A 114 -6.70 -11.47 3.02
CA PHE A 114 -7.95 -11.06 3.66
C PHE A 114 -8.68 -10.07 2.75
N ASN A 115 -9.91 -10.41 2.37
CA ASN A 115 -10.80 -9.56 1.59
C ASN A 115 -11.78 -8.85 2.53
N TYR A 116 -11.81 -7.52 2.49
CA TYR A 116 -12.70 -6.72 3.32
C TYR A 116 -14.12 -6.68 2.75
N GLY A 117 -15.11 -6.78 3.64
CA GLY A 117 -16.49 -6.46 3.32
C GLY A 117 -17.18 -5.77 4.49
N LYS A 118 -18.16 -4.91 4.17
CA LYS A 118 -19.02 -4.26 5.17
C LYS A 118 -20.46 -4.30 4.68
N PRO A 119 -21.31 -5.19 5.21
CA PRO A 119 -22.73 -5.21 4.86
C PRO A 119 -23.42 -3.95 5.41
N THR A 120 -24.56 -3.56 4.81
CA THR A 120 -25.36 -2.41 5.24
C THR A 120 -25.76 -2.55 6.72
N ASN A 121 -26.18 -3.75 7.11
CA ASN A 121 -26.61 -4.09 8.46
C ASN A 121 -25.69 -5.19 9.00
N GLY A 122 -24.60 -4.81 9.67
CA GLY A 122 -23.70 -5.75 10.34
C GLY A 122 -22.28 -5.23 10.51
N PRO A 123 -21.45 -5.94 11.29
CA PRO A 123 -20.05 -5.58 11.44
C PRO A 123 -19.30 -5.80 10.12
N ALA A 124 -18.25 -5.01 9.90
CA ALA A 124 -17.27 -5.30 8.85
C ALA A 124 -16.64 -6.68 9.08
N TYR A 125 -16.19 -7.32 8.01
CA TYR A 125 -15.53 -8.62 8.06
C TYR A 125 -14.30 -8.68 7.16
N MET A 126 -13.39 -9.59 7.51
CA MET A 126 -12.30 -10.04 6.67
C MET A 126 -12.51 -11.51 6.32
N GLN A 127 -12.67 -11.79 5.03
CA GLN A 127 -12.79 -13.15 4.50
C GLN A 127 -11.42 -13.61 4.02
N LEU A 128 -10.94 -14.74 4.53
CA LEU A 128 -9.74 -15.38 4.02
C LEU A 128 -10.00 -15.92 2.61
N SER A 129 -9.11 -15.57 1.69
CA SER A 129 -8.98 -16.12 0.34
C SER A 129 -7.62 -16.78 0.23
N ARG A 130 -7.59 -18.11 0.36
CA ARG A 130 -6.36 -18.89 0.40
C ARG A 130 -5.72 -19.01 -0.98
N MET A 131 -4.39 -19.11 -0.99
CA MET A 131 -3.69 -19.71 -2.12
C MET A 131 -3.56 -21.21 -1.90
N TRP A 132 -3.94 -21.99 -2.91
CA TRP A 132 -4.06 -23.43 -2.77
C TRP A 132 -2.69 -24.11 -2.78
N ILE A 133 -2.44 -24.98 -1.79
CA ILE A 133 -1.23 -25.80 -1.68
C ILE A 133 -1.69 -27.26 -1.68
N LYS A 134 -1.73 -27.89 -2.85
CA LYS A 134 -2.13 -29.30 -3.00
C LYS A 134 -0.94 -30.23 -2.73
N ASP A 135 -1.06 -31.16 -1.78
CA ASP A 135 -0.23 -32.37 -1.65
C ASP A 135 1.28 -32.23 -1.96
N PHE A 136 2.00 -31.50 -1.09
CA PHE A 136 3.47 -31.47 -1.04
C PHE A 136 4.03 -32.15 0.21
N GLY A 137 3.37 -33.23 0.66
CA GLY A 137 3.70 -33.89 1.94
C GLY A 137 3.36 -33.06 3.19
N LEU A 138 2.83 -31.85 3.03
CA LEU A 138 2.48 -30.95 4.13
C LEU A 138 1.28 -31.44 4.95
N PHE A 139 0.33 -32.12 4.32
CA PHE A 139 -0.94 -32.48 4.95
C PHE A 139 -0.77 -33.42 6.15
N MET A 140 0.15 -34.37 6.08
CA MET A 140 0.44 -35.33 7.16
C MET A 140 1.61 -34.93 8.06
N LYS A 141 2.40 -33.92 7.65
CA LYS A 141 3.60 -33.51 8.39
C LYS A 141 3.24 -32.97 9.78
N GLY A 142 3.83 -33.54 10.82
CA GLY A 142 3.58 -33.14 12.21
C GLY A 142 2.34 -33.76 12.83
N LEU A 143 1.57 -34.57 12.10
CA LEU A 143 0.35 -35.16 12.65
C LEU A 143 0.67 -36.12 13.81
N ASP A 144 1.67 -36.97 13.60
CA ASP A 144 2.04 -38.06 14.52
C ASP A 144 3.30 -37.72 15.36
N ASP A 145 3.82 -36.49 15.27
CA ASP A 145 5.06 -36.06 15.95
C ASP A 145 4.89 -35.85 17.47
N ASP A 146 3.68 -36.04 18.02
CA ASP A 146 3.35 -35.88 19.45
C ASP A 146 2.43 -37.02 19.93
N ASP A 147 2.06 -37.01 21.21
CA ASP A 147 1.15 -37.99 21.80
C ASP A 147 -0.17 -38.13 21.01
N GLU A 148 -0.58 -39.38 20.75
CA GLU A 148 -1.75 -39.74 19.96
C GLU A 148 -3.05 -39.13 20.49
N ILE A 149 -3.09 -38.76 21.79
CA ILE A 149 -4.21 -38.05 22.39
C ILE A 149 -4.54 -36.73 21.68
N TYR A 150 -3.57 -36.12 20.99
CA TYR A 150 -3.73 -34.85 20.28
C TYR A 150 -4.16 -35.01 18.82
N THR A 151 -4.12 -36.22 18.26
CA THR A 151 -4.38 -36.46 16.82
C THR A 151 -5.74 -35.94 16.39
N SER A 152 -6.79 -36.15 17.19
CA SER A 152 -8.15 -35.65 16.88
C SER A 152 -8.20 -34.10 16.83
N THR A 153 -7.52 -33.43 17.77
CA THR A 153 -7.42 -31.97 17.82
C THR A 153 -6.62 -31.43 16.63
N LYS A 154 -5.49 -32.06 16.31
CA LYS A 154 -4.67 -31.74 15.14
C LYS A 154 -5.44 -31.89 13.83
N VAL A 155 -6.18 -32.99 13.64
CA VAL A 155 -7.04 -33.19 12.45
C VAL A 155 -8.06 -32.07 12.32
N THR A 156 -8.70 -31.69 13.42
CA THR A 156 -9.70 -30.61 13.44
C THR A 156 -9.08 -29.26 13.07
N LEU A 157 -7.96 -28.90 13.70
CA LEU A 157 -7.23 -27.64 13.41
C LEU A 157 -6.73 -27.61 11.96
N ARG A 158 -6.11 -28.68 11.48
CA ARG A 158 -5.64 -28.81 10.11
C ARG A 158 -6.79 -28.67 9.11
N GLY A 159 -7.92 -29.32 9.36
CA GLY A 159 -9.11 -29.21 8.51
C GLY A 159 -9.59 -27.76 8.38
N LEU A 160 -9.68 -27.04 9.50
CA LEU A 160 -10.06 -25.63 9.46
C LEU A 160 -9.05 -24.78 8.69
N LEU A 161 -7.75 -24.96 8.96
CA LEU A 161 -6.71 -24.19 8.31
C LEU A 161 -6.67 -24.45 6.79
N TYR A 162 -6.86 -25.70 6.38
CA TYR A 162 -6.74 -26.15 4.99
C TYR A 162 -7.94 -25.79 4.12
N GLN A 163 -9.18 -26.08 4.56
CA GLN A 163 -10.34 -26.06 3.67
C GLN A 163 -11.54 -25.23 4.17
N ASP A 164 -11.76 -25.12 5.48
CA ASP A 164 -12.97 -24.48 5.97
C ASP A 164 -12.93 -22.95 5.78
N SER A 165 -14.10 -22.33 5.62
CA SER A 165 -14.19 -20.87 5.44
C SER A 165 -13.81 -20.12 6.72
N ILE A 166 -12.85 -19.20 6.62
CA ILE A 166 -12.47 -18.31 7.72
C ILE A 166 -12.97 -16.89 7.41
N ARG A 167 -13.92 -16.41 8.22
CA ARG A 167 -14.47 -15.05 8.13
C ARG A 167 -14.45 -14.39 9.50
N LEU A 168 -13.52 -13.46 9.69
CA LEU A 168 -13.36 -12.71 10.94
C LEU A 168 -14.25 -11.48 10.92
N LYS A 169 -15.05 -11.26 11.97
CA LYS A 169 -15.87 -10.05 12.15
C LYS A 169 -15.13 -9.03 13.00
N LYS A 170 -15.24 -7.74 12.68
CA LYS A 170 -14.64 -6.67 13.46
C LYS A 170 -15.34 -6.56 14.81
N ILE A 171 -14.56 -6.59 15.90
CA ILE A 171 -15.03 -6.46 17.28
C ILE A 171 -14.86 -5.03 17.77
N ASN A 172 -13.70 -4.44 17.49
CA ASN A 172 -13.38 -3.05 17.85
C ASN A 172 -12.36 -2.47 16.85
N ALA A 173 -12.10 -1.18 16.96
CA ALA A 173 -11.10 -0.47 16.16
C ALA A 173 -9.82 -0.11 16.95
N GLN A 174 -9.64 -0.69 18.14
CA GLN A 174 -8.49 -0.37 18.99
C GLN A 174 -7.23 -1.03 18.42
N PRO A 175 -6.17 -0.26 18.13
CA PRO A 175 -4.94 -0.82 17.60
C PRO A 175 -4.30 -1.76 18.61
N TRP A 176 -3.73 -2.85 18.11
CA TRP A 176 -2.83 -3.65 18.92
C TRP A 176 -1.53 -2.89 19.18
N THR A 177 -1.14 -2.77 20.46
CA THR A 177 0.05 -2.03 20.92
C THR A 177 1.03 -2.94 21.68
N GLY A 178 1.18 -4.19 21.21
CA GLY A 178 2.13 -5.14 21.82
C GLY A 178 3.60 -4.70 21.68
N PRO A 179 4.50 -5.23 22.53
CA PRO A 179 5.93 -4.86 22.52
C PRO A 179 6.63 -5.22 21.20
N HIS A 180 6.06 -6.16 20.44
CA HIS A 180 6.66 -6.72 19.23
C HIS A 180 6.14 -6.09 17.95
N THR A 181 5.28 -5.06 18.01
CA THR A 181 4.78 -4.38 16.82
C THR A 181 5.92 -3.76 16.01
N ASN A 182 6.95 -3.24 16.67
CA ASN A 182 8.10 -2.62 16.01
C ASN A 182 8.91 -3.63 15.19
N ARG A 183 9.31 -4.75 15.81
CA ARG A 183 10.14 -5.78 15.14
C ARG A 183 9.49 -6.41 13.90
N ILE A 184 8.16 -6.37 13.80
CA ILE A 184 7.44 -6.93 12.64
C ILE A 184 7.58 -6.04 11.40
N ILE A 185 7.73 -4.73 11.58
CA ILE A 185 7.82 -3.74 10.49
C ILE A 185 9.24 -3.14 10.32
N HIS A 186 10.13 -3.37 11.28
CA HIS A 186 11.53 -2.94 11.30
C HIS A 186 12.46 -4.17 11.36
N PRO A 187 12.66 -4.89 10.24
CA PRO A 187 13.52 -6.08 10.20
C PRO A 187 14.99 -5.78 10.54
N GLU A 188 15.43 -4.52 10.47
CA GLU A 188 16.78 -4.10 10.84
C GLU A 188 17.07 -4.22 12.35
N GLU A 189 16.04 -4.35 13.19
CA GLU A 189 16.18 -4.43 14.64
C GLU A 189 16.11 -5.86 15.19
N ASP A 190 15.75 -6.86 14.36
CA ASP A 190 15.53 -8.25 14.80
C ASP A 190 15.90 -9.24 13.67
N SER A 191 16.30 -10.47 14.01
CA SER A 191 16.65 -11.51 13.03
C SER A 191 15.44 -12.27 12.47
N ILE A 192 14.21 -11.98 12.95
CA ILE A 192 13.00 -12.66 12.48
C ILE A 192 12.59 -12.16 11.09
N TYR A 193 12.59 -13.06 10.11
CA TYR A 193 12.20 -12.73 8.75
C TYR A 193 10.68 -12.79 8.54
N PHE A 194 10.05 -11.63 8.30
CA PHE A 194 8.62 -11.49 7.98
C PHE A 194 8.32 -11.30 6.48
N GLY A 195 9.32 -11.50 5.60
CA GLY A 195 9.19 -11.21 4.17
C GLY A 195 9.62 -9.79 3.77
N ILE A 196 10.14 -9.01 4.72
CA ILE A 196 10.72 -7.68 4.47
C ILE A 196 12.23 -7.83 4.29
N TYR A 197 12.74 -7.22 3.23
CA TYR A 197 14.17 -7.17 2.93
C TYR A 197 14.82 -5.93 3.53
N ASP A 198 16.15 -5.98 3.65
CA ASP A 198 16.97 -4.87 4.12
C ASP A 198 16.71 -3.60 3.31
N GLN A 199 16.75 -2.48 4.01
CA GLN A 199 16.59 -1.17 3.43
C GLN A 199 17.73 -0.85 2.46
N VAL A 200 17.35 -0.48 1.23
CA VAL A 200 18.27 0.04 0.23
C VAL A 200 18.22 1.56 0.28
N ILE A 201 19.36 2.18 0.53
CA ILE A 201 19.49 3.64 0.47
C ILE A 201 19.93 4.01 -0.94
N THR A 202 19.22 4.93 -1.59
CA THR A 202 19.53 5.38 -2.95
C THR A 202 19.35 6.89 -3.09
N SER A 203 20.06 7.49 -4.04
CA SER A 203 19.90 8.88 -4.48
C SER A 203 19.07 8.97 -5.76
N ASP A 204 18.86 7.86 -6.46
CA ASP A 204 18.10 7.82 -7.70
C ASP A 204 16.63 8.18 -7.45
N SER A 205 16.09 9.05 -8.30
CA SER A 205 14.65 9.33 -8.34
C SER A 205 13.87 8.28 -9.10
N VAL A 206 14.53 7.56 -10.01
CA VAL A 206 13.91 6.56 -10.88
C VAL A 206 14.77 5.30 -10.85
N VAL A 207 14.14 4.17 -10.55
CA VAL A 207 14.80 2.86 -10.55
C VAL A 207 14.29 2.00 -11.69
N GLN A 208 15.14 1.12 -12.19
CA GLN A 208 14.78 0.17 -13.24
C GLN A 208 14.24 -1.11 -12.60
N LEU A 209 12.98 -1.42 -12.84
CA LEU A 209 12.33 -2.68 -12.50
C LEU A 209 12.44 -3.63 -13.70
N SER A 210 12.77 -4.89 -13.43
CA SER A 210 12.51 -5.99 -14.35
C SER A 210 11.83 -7.15 -13.61
N ILE A 211 10.91 -7.83 -14.28
CA ILE A 211 10.27 -9.05 -13.77
C ILE A 211 10.54 -10.18 -14.77
N LYS A 212 10.98 -11.34 -14.25
CA LYS A 212 11.30 -12.54 -15.03
C LYS A 212 10.70 -13.79 -14.39
N ASP A 213 10.40 -14.77 -15.22
CA ASP A 213 10.13 -16.16 -14.84
C ASP A 213 11.45 -16.94 -14.97
N ASP A 214 11.92 -17.54 -13.88
CA ASP A 214 13.23 -18.19 -13.83
C ASP A 214 13.16 -19.72 -14.04
N ASP A 215 12.00 -20.37 -13.97
CA ASP A 215 11.95 -21.84 -13.81
C ASP A 215 10.89 -22.60 -14.65
N GLN A 216 9.74 -22.01 -15.04
CA GLN A 216 8.74 -22.65 -15.92
C GLN A 216 7.47 -21.80 -16.15
N LEU A 217 7.04 -21.67 -17.41
CA LEU A 217 5.71 -21.14 -17.79
C LEU A 217 4.56 -21.99 -17.22
N ASP A 218 4.12 -21.70 -16.00
CA ASP A 218 3.11 -22.48 -15.29
C ASP A 218 1.86 -21.66 -14.90
N LYS A 219 1.68 -20.49 -15.53
CA LYS A 219 0.59 -19.52 -15.30
C LYS A 219 0.69 -18.84 -13.93
N ASP A 220 1.90 -18.66 -13.45
CA ASP A 220 2.19 -17.75 -12.36
C ASP A 220 1.68 -16.33 -12.64
N THR A 221 1.08 -15.72 -11.63
CA THR A 221 0.61 -14.33 -11.69
C THR A 221 1.16 -13.51 -10.55
N VAL A 222 1.48 -12.24 -10.83
CA VAL A 222 2.04 -11.32 -9.85
C VAL A 222 1.38 -9.95 -9.85
N THR A 223 1.37 -9.30 -8.69
CA THR A 223 0.89 -7.93 -8.49
C THR A 223 1.99 -7.12 -7.82
N LEU A 224 2.24 -5.89 -8.28
CA LEU A 224 3.21 -4.98 -7.68
C LEU A 224 2.51 -3.76 -7.11
N VAL A 225 2.78 -3.44 -5.86
CA VAL A 225 2.23 -2.29 -5.14
C VAL A 225 3.37 -1.41 -4.65
N HIS A 226 3.29 -0.11 -4.92
CA HIS A 226 4.25 0.90 -4.45
C HIS A 226 3.54 1.93 -3.59
N ASN A 227 3.91 2.04 -2.31
CA ASN A 227 3.29 2.96 -1.34
C ASN A 227 1.74 2.88 -1.33
N GLY A 228 1.21 1.67 -1.47
CA GLY A 228 -0.23 1.38 -1.50
C GLY A 228 -0.91 1.57 -2.86
N ARG A 229 -0.18 2.06 -3.88
CA ARG A 229 -0.66 2.20 -5.26
C ARG A 229 -0.30 0.96 -6.08
N VAL A 230 -1.28 0.36 -6.72
CA VAL A 230 -1.04 -0.81 -7.59
C VAL A 230 -0.38 -0.33 -8.88
N LEU A 231 0.83 -0.81 -9.16
CA LEU A 231 1.56 -0.55 -10.41
C LEU A 231 1.29 -1.62 -11.46
N LEU A 232 1.19 -2.88 -11.01
CA LEU A 232 0.92 -4.06 -11.85
C LEU A 232 -0.11 -4.91 -11.15
N HIS A 233 -1.09 -5.45 -11.88
CA HIS A 233 -2.19 -6.23 -11.31
C HIS A 233 -2.38 -7.56 -12.03
N ARG A 234 -2.19 -8.66 -11.31
CA ARG A 234 -2.36 -10.05 -11.80
C ARG A 234 -1.70 -10.27 -13.16
N MET A 235 -0.49 -9.78 -13.32
CA MET A 235 0.28 -9.99 -14.54
C MET A 235 0.69 -11.46 -14.61
N GLU A 236 0.35 -12.14 -15.71
CA GLU A 236 0.87 -13.46 -16.01
C GLU A 236 2.37 -13.40 -16.35
N MET A 237 3.14 -14.29 -15.75
CA MET A 237 4.57 -14.45 -16.01
C MET A 237 4.77 -15.10 -17.37
N ASN A 238 5.72 -14.57 -18.14
CA ASN A 238 6.12 -15.15 -19.42
C ASN A 238 7.63 -14.97 -19.67
N ASP A 239 8.12 -15.62 -20.74
CA ASP A 239 9.55 -15.59 -21.12
C ASP A 239 10.06 -14.19 -21.50
N GLN A 240 9.18 -13.20 -21.64
CA GLN A 240 9.58 -11.83 -21.97
C GLN A 240 9.93 -11.09 -20.68
N THR A 241 11.22 -10.75 -20.54
CA THR A 241 11.65 -9.79 -19.52
C THR A 241 10.92 -8.47 -19.74
N ARG A 242 10.11 -8.07 -18.76
CA ARG A 242 9.43 -6.78 -18.79
C ARG A 242 10.21 -5.78 -17.97
N GLU A 243 10.69 -4.73 -18.63
CA GLU A 243 11.38 -3.62 -17.98
C GLU A 243 10.44 -2.43 -17.81
N GLN A 244 10.44 -1.85 -16.62
CA GLN A 244 9.67 -0.65 -16.31
C GLN A 244 10.53 0.29 -15.46
N ARG A 245 10.27 1.59 -15.58
CA ARG A 245 10.86 2.59 -14.69
C ARG A 245 9.88 2.91 -13.58
N ILE A 246 10.33 2.88 -12.33
CA ILE A 246 9.54 3.26 -11.16
C ILE A 246 10.09 4.57 -10.63
N LEU A 247 9.23 5.57 -10.49
CA LEU A 247 9.55 6.82 -9.80
C LEU A 247 9.47 6.60 -8.28
N LEU A 248 10.54 6.87 -7.56
CA LEU A 248 10.57 6.82 -6.09
C LEU A 248 10.18 8.18 -5.50
N ASP A 249 9.29 8.15 -4.51
CA ASP A 249 9.02 9.30 -3.64
C ASP A 249 10.26 9.65 -2.81
N THR A 250 10.41 10.89 -2.38
CA THR A 250 11.45 11.25 -1.42
C THR A 250 11.19 10.54 -0.08
N GLY A 251 12.24 10.01 0.55
CA GLY A 251 12.10 9.23 1.78
C GLY A 251 11.81 7.76 1.51
N MET A 252 10.99 7.14 2.36
CA MET A 252 10.73 5.70 2.30
C MET A 252 9.77 5.33 1.16
N ASN A 253 10.14 4.31 0.41
CA ASN A 253 9.35 3.67 -0.62
C ASN A 253 9.23 2.18 -0.30
N ILE A 254 8.00 1.73 -0.15
CA ILE A 254 7.66 0.32 0.09
C ILE A 254 7.11 -0.24 -1.20
N LEU A 255 7.83 -1.19 -1.78
CA LEU A 255 7.37 -1.98 -2.91
C LEU A 255 7.02 -3.38 -2.45
N THR A 256 5.74 -3.72 -2.51
CA THR A 256 5.25 -5.05 -2.15
C THR A 256 4.95 -5.84 -3.42
N PHE A 257 5.72 -6.89 -3.63
CA PHE A 257 5.59 -7.81 -4.76
C PHE A 257 4.78 -9.03 -4.31
N PHE A 258 3.58 -9.21 -4.85
CA PHE A 258 2.65 -10.27 -4.48
C PHE A 258 2.69 -11.42 -5.49
N ALA A 259 2.69 -12.65 -4.98
CA ALA A 259 2.29 -13.83 -5.73
C ALA A 259 0.76 -13.93 -5.66
N ASP A 260 0.09 -13.85 -6.81
CA ASP A 260 -1.37 -13.94 -6.92
C ASP A 260 -1.87 -15.40 -6.92
N ASN A 261 -0.98 -16.33 -7.23
CA ASN A 261 -1.14 -17.77 -7.18
C ASN A 261 0.25 -18.42 -6.96
N TYR A 262 0.31 -19.75 -6.95
CA TYR A 262 1.55 -20.51 -6.98
C TYR A 262 1.72 -21.28 -8.30
N GLY A 263 1.13 -20.74 -9.38
CA GLY A 263 1.17 -21.39 -10.69
C GLY A 263 0.58 -22.80 -10.71
N GLY A 264 0.98 -23.55 -11.74
CA GLY A 264 0.68 -24.96 -11.92
C GLY A 264 1.65 -25.86 -11.16
N LEU A 265 2.87 -25.38 -10.90
CA LEU A 265 3.94 -26.06 -10.18
C LEU A 265 4.51 -25.16 -9.07
N PRO A 266 3.85 -25.15 -7.90
CA PRO A 266 4.29 -24.37 -6.74
C PRO A 266 5.77 -24.59 -6.36
N PRO A 267 6.46 -23.54 -5.88
CA PRO A 267 5.96 -22.19 -5.56
C PRO A 267 5.79 -21.30 -6.80
N ASN A 268 5.31 -20.07 -6.59
CA ASN A 268 5.45 -19.04 -7.62
C ASN A 268 6.94 -18.80 -7.94
N THR A 269 7.24 -18.55 -9.21
CA THR A 269 8.60 -18.41 -9.77
C THR A 269 8.91 -16.97 -10.19
N GLY A 270 8.06 -16.02 -9.80
CA GLY A 270 8.27 -14.61 -10.09
C GLY A 270 9.55 -14.08 -9.45
N ASN A 271 10.43 -13.54 -10.30
CA ASN A 271 11.66 -12.86 -9.88
C ASN A 271 11.58 -11.37 -10.22
N MET A 272 11.42 -10.53 -9.20
CA MET A 272 11.50 -9.09 -9.32
C MET A 272 12.93 -8.61 -9.08
N ARG A 273 13.47 -7.83 -10.03
CA ARG A 273 14.80 -7.22 -9.93
C ARG A 273 14.69 -5.70 -10.05
N ILE A 274 15.28 -4.99 -9.11
CA ILE A 274 15.31 -3.53 -9.10
C ILE A 274 16.77 -3.07 -9.15
N THR A 275 17.12 -2.29 -10.17
CA THR A 275 18.45 -1.72 -10.35
C THR A 275 18.44 -0.24 -10.00
N THR A 276 19.33 0.15 -9.11
CA THR A 276 19.58 1.54 -8.70
C THR A 276 21.07 1.73 -8.44
N GLU A 277 21.61 2.89 -8.84
CA GLU A 277 23.03 3.23 -8.69
C GLU A 277 23.97 2.13 -9.25
N GLY A 278 23.55 1.45 -10.33
CA GLY A 278 24.28 0.34 -10.94
C GLY A 278 24.24 -1.00 -10.19
N LYS A 279 23.56 -1.07 -9.05
CA LYS A 279 23.39 -2.29 -8.25
C LYS A 279 21.99 -2.88 -8.44
N THR A 280 21.92 -4.18 -8.74
CA THR A 280 20.66 -4.92 -8.85
C THR A 280 20.32 -5.62 -7.54
N HIS A 281 19.09 -5.42 -7.08
CA HIS A 281 18.48 -6.08 -5.92
C HIS A 281 17.43 -7.07 -6.41
N VAL A 282 17.46 -8.29 -5.87
CA VAL A 282 16.65 -9.42 -6.36
C VAL A 282 15.67 -9.86 -5.28
N PHE A 283 14.41 -10.05 -5.68
CA PHE A 283 13.29 -10.46 -4.85
C PHE A 283 12.60 -11.63 -5.54
N ASP A 284 12.97 -12.83 -5.13
CA ASP A 284 12.69 -14.07 -5.85
C ASP A 284 11.81 -15.01 -5.01
N PHE A 285 10.65 -15.40 -5.55
CA PHE A 285 9.75 -16.35 -4.91
C PHE A 285 10.28 -17.80 -4.93
N ALA A 286 11.13 -18.16 -5.90
CA ALA A 286 11.75 -19.48 -6.00
C ALA A 286 12.88 -19.68 -4.98
N HIS A 287 13.38 -18.62 -4.36
CA HIS A 287 14.30 -18.75 -3.23
C HIS A 287 13.64 -19.50 -2.06
N ARG A 288 14.34 -20.47 -1.46
CA ARG A 288 13.78 -21.38 -0.44
C ARG A 288 13.14 -20.68 0.77
N ALA A 289 13.68 -19.53 1.18
CA ALA A 289 13.10 -18.74 2.26
C ALA A 289 11.69 -18.19 1.91
N ASN A 290 11.40 -18.05 0.62
CA ASN A 290 10.21 -17.39 0.09
C ASN A 290 9.18 -18.36 -0.49
N TRP A 291 9.47 -19.67 -0.53
CA TRP A 291 8.54 -20.67 -1.04
C TRP A 291 7.17 -20.58 -0.41
N TYR A 292 6.12 -20.45 -1.22
CA TYR A 292 4.74 -20.22 -0.79
C TYR A 292 4.52 -18.85 -0.13
N ALA A 293 5.37 -17.85 -0.34
CA ALA A 293 5.09 -16.52 0.14
C ALA A 293 3.93 -15.89 -0.62
N THR A 294 3.10 -15.14 0.10
CA THR A 294 2.06 -14.31 -0.51
C THR A 294 2.66 -13.05 -1.11
N TYR A 295 3.71 -12.52 -0.48
CA TYR A 295 4.40 -11.34 -0.96
C TYR A 295 5.83 -11.28 -0.42
N LEU A 296 6.63 -10.41 -1.06
CA LEU A 296 7.92 -9.94 -0.63
C LEU A 296 7.87 -8.41 -0.54
N VAL A 297 8.56 -7.82 0.43
CA VAL A 297 8.60 -6.37 0.63
C VAL A 297 10.02 -5.85 0.41
N ALA A 298 10.15 -4.95 -0.56
CA ALA A 298 11.36 -4.21 -0.82
C ALA A 298 11.26 -2.79 -0.25
N GLN A 299 12.33 -2.33 0.37
CA GLN A 299 12.42 -1.03 1.02
C GLN A 299 13.48 -0.16 0.35
N PHE A 300 13.08 0.98 -0.20
CA PHE A 300 14.00 1.96 -0.79
C PHE A 300 13.85 3.30 -0.10
N TYR A 301 14.90 3.75 0.60
CA TYR A 301 14.96 5.10 1.11
C TYR A 301 15.68 5.99 0.12
N ARG A 302 14.91 6.83 -0.57
CA ARG A 302 15.45 7.87 -1.43
C ARG A 302 15.89 9.04 -0.57
N LYS A 303 17.20 9.31 -0.54
CA LYS A 303 17.73 10.49 0.14
C LYS A 303 17.06 11.75 -0.42
N PRO A 304 16.64 12.69 0.45
CA PRO A 304 16.29 14.02 0.00
C PRO A 304 17.48 14.59 -0.78
N ALA A 305 17.23 15.10 -1.98
CA ALA A 305 18.26 15.87 -2.66
C ALA A 305 18.69 16.98 -1.70
N ALA A 306 19.99 17.10 -1.43
CA ALA A 306 20.49 18.20 -0.61
C ALA A 306 19.92 19.51 -1.15
N PRO A 307 19.44 20.45 -0.31
CA PRO A 307 19.14 21.80 -0.77
C PRO A 307 20.45 22.33 -1.31
N THR A 308 20.54 22.37 -2.63
CA THR A 308 21.76 22.81 -3.27
C THR A 308 21.95 24.27 -2.87
N ALA A 309 23.07 24.56 -2.19
CA ALA A 309 23.58 25.92 -2.08
C ALA A 309 23.47 26.55 -3.49
N PRO A 310 23.06 27.83 -3.62
CA PRO A 310 22.64 28.42 -4.89
C PRO A 310 23.66 28.07 -5.97
N ILE A 311 23.29 27.10 -6.81
CA ILE A 311 24.16 26.61 -7.87
C ILE A 311 24.28 27.77 -8.83
N LYS A 312 25.49 28.31 -8.99
CA LYS A 312 25.83 29.06 -10.21
C LYS A 312 25.53 28.14 -11.38
N ALA A 313 24.45 28.46 -12.10
CA ALA A 313 23.86 27.63 -13.13
C ALA A 313 24.94 27.07 -14.08
N PRO A 314 25.04 25.73 -14.23
CA PRO A 314 25.67 25.13 -15.39
C PRO A 314 24.75 25.37 -16.60
N PRO A 315 25.30 25.47 -17.82
CA PRO A 315 24.51 25.80 -19.00
C PRO A 315 23.42 24.74 -19.27
N PRO A 316 22.23 25.17 -19.74
CA PRO A 316 21.05 24.33 -19.82
C PRO A 316 21.12 23.33 -20.98
N THR A 317 20.74 22.09 -20.72
CA THR A 317 20.36 21.08 -21.73
C THR A 317 19.42 20.12 -21.00
N THR A 318 18.09 20.20 -21.00
CA THR A 318 17.08 20.67 -21.96
C THR A 318 15.93 21.38 -21.23
N THR A 319 15.66 22.67 -21.52
CA THR A 319 14.57 23.43 -20.90
C THR A 319 13.21 23.09 -21.53
N ARG A 320 12.29 22.50 -20.77
CA ARG A 320 10.87 22.46 -21.15
C ARG A 320 10.35 23.89 -21.26
N LYS A 321 9.70 24.24 -22.36
CA LYS A 321 9.04 25.53 -22.56
C LYS A 321 7.67 25.48 -21.88
N ASN A 322 7.39 26.45 -21.01
CA ASN A 322 6.06 26.63 -20.44
C ASN A 322 5.19 27.45 -21.41
N GLU A 323 4.10 26.88 -21.88
CA GLU A 323 3.09 27.55 -22.70
C GLU A 323 1.94 28.02 -21.81
N SER A 324 1.79 29.34 -21.66
CA SER A 324 0.66 29.93 -20.93
C SER A 324 -0.61 29.89 -21.77
N LEU A 325 -1.59 29.08 -21.36
CA LEU A 325 -2.85 28.92 -22.06
C LEU A 325 -3.83 30.05 -21.75
N THR A 326 -3.96 30.43 -20.47
CA THR A 326 -4.89 31.49 -20.07
C THR A 326 -4.58 32.07 -18.69
N SER A 327 -5.13 33.25 -18.42
CA SER A 327 -5.18 33.90 -17.11
C SER A 327 -6.60 34.40 -16.85
N PHE A 328 -7.15 34.20 -15.65
CA PHE A 328 -8.46 34.72 -15.26
C PHE A 328 -8.61 34.86 -13.74
N THR A 329 -9.57 35.68 -13.31
CA THR A 329 -9.86 35.95 -11.89
C THR A 329 -11.06 35.12 -11.42
N VAL A 330 -10.99 34.64 -10.18
CA VAL A 330 -12.09 33.95 -9.49
C VAL A 330 -12.31 34.56 -8.10
N HIS A 331 -13.54 34.44 -7.58
CA HIS A 331 -13.90 34.95 -6.25
C HIS A 331 -14.17 33.84 -5.22
N GLN A 332 -13.97 32.58 -5.61
CA GLN A 332 -14.10 31.40 -4.75
C GLN A 332 -12.74 30.73 -4.63
N ALA A 333 -12.35 30.40 -3.39
CA ALA A 333 -11.09 29.69 -3.13
C ALA A 333 -11.14 28.26 -3.67
N ASP A 334 -12.28 27.57 -3.50
CA ASP A 334 -12.43 26.17 -3.90
C ASP A 334 -12.90 26.06 -5.35
N ILE A 335 -12.09 25.37 -6.16
CA ILE A 335 -12.38 25.09 -7.55
C ILE A 335 -12.25 23.59 -7.84
N ILE A 336 -12.92 23.14 -8.89
CA ILE A 336 -12.89 21.74 -9.33
C ILE A 336 -12.28 21.69 -10.72
N LEU A 337 -11.20 20.94 -10.86
CA LEU A 337 -10.61 20.60 -12.15
C LEU A 337 -11.21 19.29 -12.62
N GLU A 338 -11.69 19.24 -13.85
CA GLU A 338 -12.24 18.06 -14.48
C GLU A 338 -11.42 17.78 -15.73
N LEU A 339 -10.74 16.63 -15.75
CA LEU A 339 -9.82 16.25 -16.82
C LEU A 339 -10.31 14.98 -17.52
N TRP A 340 -10.31 14.98 -18.84
CA TRP A 340 -10.56 13.77 -19.63
C TRP A 340 -9.80 13.80 -20.96
N ASP A 341 -9.60 12.62 -21.52
CA ASP A 341 -9.09 12.44 -22.87
C ASP A 341 -10.19 12.75 -23.89
N ALA A 342 -9.93 13.72 -24.78
CA ALA A 342 -10.86 14.11 -25.84
C ALA A 342 -10.69 13.26 -27.12
N GLN A 343 -9.70 12.36 -27.15
CA GLN A 343 -9.31 11.51 -28.28
C GLN A 343 -9.39 10.01 -27.90
N GLN A 344 -8.28 9.39 -27.54
CA GLN A 344 -8.14 7.94 -27.38
C GLN A 344 -7.19 7.59 -26.23
N GLU A 345 -7.69 6.80 -25.28
CA GLU A 345 -6.86 6.31 -24.17
C GLU A 345 -5.74 5.41 -24.72
N ASP A 346 -4.51 5.84 -24.54
CA ASP A 346 -3.35 5.21 -25.16
C ASP A 346 -2.17 5.01 -24.17
N GLY A 347 -2.46 5.20 -22.88
CA GLY A 347 -1.53 5.00 -21.77
C GLY A 347 -0.76 6.26 -21.35
N ASP A 348 -1.10 7.42 -21.90
CA ASP A 348 -0.53 8.69 -21.51
C ASP A 348 -0.89 9.12 -20.08
N SER A 349 -0.01 9.90 -19.46
CA SER A 349 -0.23 10.43 -18.11
C SER A 349 0.41 11.79 -17.90
N ILE A 350 -0.20 12.58 -17.03
CA ILE A 350 0.22 13.94 -16.70
C ILE A 350 0.30 14.16 -15.19
N SER A 351 1.17 15.09 -14.79
CA SER A 351 1.27 15.62 -13.44
C SER A 351 0.77 17.07 -13.39
N LEU A 352 0.21 17.45 -12.26
CA LEU A 352 -0.34 18.77 -11.96
C LEU A 352 0.35 19.39 -10.74
N ARG A 353 0.80 20.63 -10.87
CA ARG A 353 1.39 21.44 -9.79
C ARG A 353 0.63 22.75 -9.61
N LEU A 354 0.38 23.17 -8.38
CA LEU A 354 -0.21 24.46 -7.99
C LEU A 354 0.78 25.21 -7.10
N ASN A 355 1.23 26.40 -7.51
CA ASN A 355 2.16 27.25 -6.73
C ASN A 355 3.35 26.45 -6.19
N ASP A 356 3.98 25.67 -7.07
CA ASP A 356 5.11 24.79 -6.79
C ASP A 356 4.85 23.56 -5.92
N ASN A 357 3.61 23.34 -5.47
CA ASN A 357 3.18 22.13 -4.77
C ASN A 357 2.48 21.14 -5.71
N TRP A 358 2.86 19.85 -5.63
CA TRP A 358 2.20 18.80 -6.42
C TRP A 358 0.77 18.57 -5.93
N ILE A 359 -0.18 18.62 -6.85
CA ILE A 359 -1.60 18.32 -6.59
C ILE A 359 -1.93 16.88 -6.97
N ALA A 360 -1.42 16.45 -8.12
CA ALA A 360 -1.55 15.08 -8.61
C ALA A 360 -0.32 14.74 -9.45
N THR A 361 0.17 13.50 -9.34
CA THR A 361 1.28 13.01 -10.16
C THR A 361 0.91 11.68 -10.80
N GLY A 362 1.37 11.45 -12.04
CA GLY A 362 1.08 10.22 -12.79
C GLY A 362 -0.40 10.01 -13.06
N LEU A 363 -1.17 11.08 -13.24
CA LEU A 363 -2.60 10.99 -13.51
C LEU A 363 -2.79 10.44 -14.93
N PRO A 364 -3.35 9.23 -15.12
CA PRO A 364 -3.59 8.69 -16.45
C PRO A 364 -4.61 9.58 -17.17
N VAL A 365 -4.39 9.92 -18.44
CA VAL A 365 -5.42 10.62 -19.21
C VAL A 365 -6.43 9.59 -19.70
N LYS A 366 -7.66 9.67 -19.19
CA LYS A 366 -8.74 8.70 -19.46
C LYS A 366 -9.91 9.41 -20.11
N LYS A 367 -10.69 8.72 -20.94
CA LYS A 367 -11.99 9.19 -21.46
C LYS A 367 -12.99 9.49 -20.35
N ALA A 368 -12.92 8.72 -19.25
CA ALA A 368 -13.72 9.00 -18.06
C ALA A 368 -13.24 10.30 -17.39
N VAL A 369 -14.19 11.21 -17.08
CA VAL A 369 -13.90 12.48 -16.42
C VAL A 369 -13.34 12.24 -15.02
N GLN A 370 -12.14 12.76 -14.76
CA GLN A 370 -11.46 12.73 -13.47
C GLN A 370 -11.57 14.09 -12.80
N GLN A 371 -12.11 14.13 -11.57
CA GLN A 371 -12.32 15.37 -10.82
C GLN A 371 -11.27 15.55 -9.72
N ILE A 372 -10.65 16.72 -9.66
CA ILE A 372 -9.67 17.12 -8.64
C ILE A 372 -10.16 18.41 -8.00
N LYS A 373 -10.39 18.39 -6.69
CA LYS A 373 -10.75 19.59 -5.92
C LYS A 373 -9.47 20.27 -5.44
N ILE A 374 -9.34 21.57 -5.66
CA ILE A 374 -8.21 22.36 -5.18
C ILE A 374 -8.69 23.66 -4.54
N SER A 375 -7.96 24.12 -3.52
CA SER A 375 -8.20 25.40 -2.85
C SER A 375 -7.08 26.37 -3.22
N LEU A 376 -7.44 27.55 -3.70
CA LEU A 376 -6.52 28.60 -4.14
C LEU A 376 -6.05 29.45 -2.95
N GLN A 377 -4.82 29.94 -3.04
CA GLN A 377 -4.30 30.96 -2.12
C GLN A 377 -4.73 32.35 -2.59
N PRO A 378 -4.99 33.33 -1.69
CA PRO A 378 -5.27 34.70 -2.12
C PRO A 378 -4.18 35.24 -3.05
N GLY A 379 -4.57 35.88 -4.15
CA GLY A 379 -3.65 36.39 -5.16
C GLY A 379 -3.40 35.43 -6.33
N GLU A 380 -2.21 35.49 -6.94
CA GLU A 380 -1.87 34.70 -8.13
C GLU A 380 -1.63 33.23 -7.77
N ASN A 381 -2.32 32.34 -8.50
CA ASN A 381 -2.11 30.91 -8.46
C ASN A 381 -1.71 30.39 -9.84
N THR A 382 -0.66 29.58 -9.93
CA THR A 382 -0.18 29.00 -11.18
C THR A 382 -0.38 27.49 -11.17
N LEU A 383 -1.24 27.01 -12.06
CA LEU A 383 -1.42 25.59 -12.38
C LEU A 383 -0.52 25.19 -13.54
N LEU A 384 0.34 24.21 -13.31
CA LEU A 384 1.24 23.63 -14.31
C LEU A 384 0.83 22.19 -14.59
N PHE A 385 0.59 21.90 -15.87
CA PHE A 385 0.34 20.55 -16.39
C PHE A 385 1.57 20.08 -17.16
N MET A 386 2.02 18.88 -16.86
CA MET A 386 3.27 18.32 -17.35
C MET A 386 3.08 16.87 -17.78
N ALA A 387 3.60 16.50 -18.96
CA ALA A 387 3.62 15.10 -19.39
C ALA A 387 4.61 14.28 -18.55
N ASP A 388 4.12 13.17 -17.98
CA ASP A 388 4.93 12.17 -17.27
C ASP A 388 5.41 11.09 -18.25
N ASN A 389 4.54 10.67 -19.17
CA ASN A 389 4.84 9.84 -20.33
C ASN A 389 3.99 10.32 -21.52
N LEU A 390 4.26 9.84 -22.75
CA LEU A 390 3.55 10.30 -23.96
C LEU A 390 2.45 9.38 -24.50
N GLY A 391 2.16 8.28 -23.81
CA GLY A 391 1.33 7.20 -24.36
C GLY A 391 1.96 6.60 -25.62
N SER A 392 1.10 6.10 -26.51
CA SER A 392 1.49 5.56 -27.81
C SER A 392 1.33 6.57 -28.97
N ILE A 393 0.64 7.69 -28.74
CA ILE A 393 0.28 8.75 -29.69
C ILE A 393 0.62 10.12 -29.07
N PRO A 394 1.87 10.62 -29.24
CA PRO A 394 2.24 11.95 -28.80
C PRO A 394 1.61 13.08 -29.66
N PRO A 395 1.37 14.29 -29.11
CA PRO A 395 1.52 14.70 -27.71
C PRO A 395 0.29 14.34 -26.85
N ASN A 396 0.44 14.35 -25.52
CA ASN A 396 -0.69 14.11 -24.61
C ASN A 396 -1.72 15.20 -24.80
N THR A 397 -2.94 14.78 -25.15
CA THR A 397 -4.04 15.68 -25.43
C THR A 397 -5.16 15.44 -24.43
N ALA A 398 -5.39 16.41 -23.55
CA ALA A 398 -6.44 16.32 -22.54
C ALA A 398 -7.34 17.56 -22.60
N ALA A 399 -8.64 17.38 -22.36
CA ALA A 399 -9.55 18.47 -22.10
C ALA A 399 -9.60 18.76 -20.60
N LEU A 400 -9.45 20.02 -20.24
CA LEU A 400 -9.52 20.53 -18.87
C LEU A 400 -10.73 21.45 -18.73
N ARG A 401 -11.65 21.13 -17.81
CA ARG A 401 -12.71 22.04 -17.38
C ARG A 401 -12.49 22.47 -15.94
N ILE A 402 -12.37 23.77 -15.71
CA ILE A 402 -12.17 24.38 -14.40
C ILE A 402 -13.51 24.98 -13.96
N ARG A 403 -14.10 24.46 -12.88
CA ARG A 403 -15.36 24.94 -12.30
C ARG A 403 -15.10 25.78 -11.05
N PHE A 404 -15.72 26.95 -10.98
CA PHE A 404 -15.60 27.89 -9.88
C PHE A 404 -16.98 28.53 -9.63
N GLY A 405 -17.60 28.22 -8.49
CA GLY A 405 -18.99 28.58 -8.23
C GLY A 405 -19.96 27.98 -9.25
N THR A 406 -20.76 28.83 -9.90
CA THR A 406 -21.69 28.46 -10.98
C THR A 406 -21.08 28.56 -12.38
N GLN A 407 -19.82 29.00 -12.49
CA GLN A 407 -19.13 29.22 -13.76
C GLN A 407 -18.15 28.07 -14.06
N ALA A 408 -17.82 27.89 -15.34
CA ALA A 408 -16.83 26.93 -15.79
C ALA A 408 -16.04 27.47 -16.99
N LYS A 409 -14.77 27.09 -17.08
CA LYS A 409 -13.88 27.40 -18.21
C LYS A 409 -13.26 26.13 -18.74
N THR A 410 -13.39 25.87 -20.04
CA THR A 410 -12.83 24.69 -20.70
C THR A 410 -11.62 25.07 -21.55
N LEU A 411 -10.57 24.26 -21.51
CA LEU A 411 -9.28 24.44 -22.18
C LEU A 411 -8.83 23.10 -22.77
N GLU A 412 -8.05 23.16 -23.85
CA GLU A 412 -7.33 21.99 -24.38
C GLU A 412 -5.88 22.05 -23.87
N LEU A 413 -5.40 20.93 -23.31
CA LEU A 413 -4.03 20.74 -22.89
C LEU A 413 -3.29 19.93 -23.95
N LYS A 414 -2.09 20.39 -24.31
CA LYS A 414 -1.13 19.73 -25.18
C LYS A 414 0.22 19.74 -24.50
N THR A 415 0.59 18.60 -23.91
CA THR A 415 1.85 18.47 -23.16
C THR A 415 2.75 17.41 -23.79
N ASP A 416 4.05 17.69 -23.79
CA ASP A 416 5.08 16.79 -24.29
C ASP A 416 6.36 16.91 -23.44
N PHE A 417 7.42 16.16 -23.76
CA PHE A 417 8.67 16.22 -22.98
C PHE A 417 9.45 17.53 -23.14
N GLN A 418 9.06 18.40 -24.07
CA GLN A 418 9.60 19.74 -24.31
C GLN A 418 8.63 20.85 -23.90
N ARG A 419 7.35 20.55 -23.63
CA ARG A 419 6.29 21.54 -23.45
C ARG A 419 5.37 21.22 -22.27
N ASN A 420 5.25 22.20 -21.37
CA ASN A 420 4.24 22.19 -20.31
C ASN A 420 3.13 23.19 -20.64
N ASN A 421 1.94 23.00 -20.06
CA ASN A 421 0.89 24.02 -20.09
C ASN A 421 0.72 24.70 -18.74
N LEU A 422 0.53 26.02 -18.79
CA LEU A 422 0.32 26.87 -17.62
C LEU A 422 -1.06 27.53 -17.68
N VAL A 423 -1.78 27.49 -16.57
CA VAL A 423 -3.00 28.25 -16.34
C VAL A 423 -2.81 29.12 -15.11
N LYS A 424 -2.96 30.44 -15.28
CA LYS A 424 -2.92 31.40 -14.16
C LYS A 424 -4.33 31.68 -13.67
N ILE A 425 -4.52 31.63 -12.35
CA ILE A 425 -5.80 31.92 -11.70
C ILE A 425 -5.54 32.93 -10.59
N ILE A 426 -6.13 34.12 -10.69
CA ILE A 426 -6.04 35.13 -9.65
C ILE A 426 -7.24 34.95 -8.73
N TYR A 427 -7.01 34.56 -7.48
CA TYR A 427 -8.08 34.48 -6.48
C TYR A 427 -8.20 35.83 -5.75
N ASP A 428 -9.30 36.53 -6.00
CA ASP A 428 -9.66 37.79 -5.35
C ASP A 428 -10.80 37.57 -4.35
N PRO A 429 -10.50 37.39 -3.05
CA PRO A 429 -11.51 37.09 -2.05
C PRO A 429 -12.53 38.23 -1.92
N PRO A 430 -13.84 37.93 -1.85
CA PRO A 430 -14.84 38.97 -1.64
C PRO A 430 -14.57 39.70 -0.31
N ALA A 431 -14.69 41.03 -0.33
CA ALA A 431 -14.56 41.84 0.88
C ALA A 431 -15.49 41.29 1.97
N GLN A 432 -14.95 41.03 3.16
CA GLN A 432 -15.77 40.65 4.31
C GLN A 432 -16.72 41.81 4.62
N PRO A 433 -18.03 41.55 4.76
CA PRO A 433 -19.02 42.58 5.09
C PRO A 433 -18.84 43.15 6.50
#